data_AF-K2CJ96-F1
#
_entry.id   AF-K2CJ96-F1
#
_cell.length_a   1.000
_cell.length_b   1.000
_cell.length_c   1.000
_cell.angle_alpha   90.00
_cell.angle_beta   90.00
_cell.angle_gamma   90.00
#
_symmetry.space_group_name_H-M   'P 1'
#
loop_
_entity.id
_entity.type
_entity.pdbx_description
1 polymer ?
#
loop_
_entity_poly.entity_id
_entity_poly.type
_entity_poly.pdbx_seq_one_letter_code
_entity_poly.pdbx_strand_id
1 'polypeptide(L)'
;MVYRFLKEGTDTSFSKKPHLMVIDGGKGQLQVVKTVLDRFQLKIPVIGLAKREEEIFFPGQSDPLVLSHSSSELQLLQRLRDEAHRFAITYQRNLRGKSMFA
;
A
#
# COMPACT_ATOMS: atom_id res chain seq x y z
N MET A 1 -3.15 -2.32 -8.15
CA MET A 1 -1.88 -2.65 -8.81
C MET A 1 -1.54 -4.14 -8.65
N VAL A 2 -1.38 -4.64 -7.43
CA VAL A 2 -1.06 -6.07 -7.14
C VAL A 2 -1.93 -7.09 -7.90
N TYR A 3 -3.25 -6.90 -7.92
CA TYR A 3 -4.16 -7.84 -8.59
C TYR A 3 -4.03 -7.89 -10.13
N ARG A 4 -3.71 -6.76 -10.78
CA ARG A 4 -3.48 -6.73 -12.24
C ARG A 4 -2.15 -7.40 -12.60
N PHE A 5 -1.13 -7.18 -11.77
CA PHE A 5 0.22 -7.72 -11.97
C PHE A 5 0.31 -9.25 -11.77
N LEU A 6 -0.39 -9.82 -10.77
CA LEU A 6 -0.43 -11.29 -10.58
C LEU A 6 -1.06 -12.03 -11.77
N LYS A 7 -1.83 -11.33 -12.61
CA LYS A 7 -2.52 -11.90 -13.77
C LYS A 7 -1.71 -11.78 -15.08
N GLU A 8 -0.78 -10.83 -15.18
CA GLU A 8 -0.13 -10.46 -16.45
C GLU A 8 1.34 -10.93 -16.58
N GLY A 9 1.97 -11.47 -15.52
CA GLY A 9 3.06 -12.45 -15.65
C GLY A 9 4.39 -12.06 -16.32
N THR A 10 4.68 -10.79 -16.61
CA THR A 10 5.88 -10.42 -17.39
C THR A 10 7.05 -9.79 -16.61
N ASP A 11 6.96 -9.64 -15.28
CA ASP A 11 8.06 -9.07 -14.47
C ASP A 11 8.50 -10.02 -13.35
N THR A 12 9.70 -10.60 -13.50
CA THR A 12 10.30 -11.54 -12.54
C THR A 12 10.47 -10.94 -11.14
N SER A 13 10.53 -9.61 -11.03
CA SER A 13 10.71 -8.88 -9.77
C SER A 13 9.54 -9.07 -8.80
N PHE A 14 8.35 -9.40 -9.30
CA PHE A 14 7.12 -9.62 -8.51
C PHE A 14 6.63 -11.08 -8.56
N SER A 15 7.47 -12.01 -9.04
CA SER A 15 7.17 -13.45 -9.04
C SER A 15 7.03 -14.04 -7.63
N LYS A 16 7.62 -13.38 -6.63
CA LYS A 16 7.53 -13.77 -5.22
C LYS A 16 6.47 -12.96 -4.50
N LYS A 17 5.66 -13.67 -3.72
CA LYS A 17 4.67 -13.07 -2.82
C LYS A 17 5.37 -12.19 -1.77
N PRO A 18 4.86 -10.97 -1.50
CA PRO A 18 5.45 -10.11 -0.49
C PRO A 18 5.22 -10.68 0.93
N HIS A 19 6.16 -10.37 1.83
CA HIS A 19 6.06 -10.71 3.24
C HIS A 19 5.14 -9.74 4.03
N LEU A 20 4.96 -8.52 3.52
CA LEU A 20 4.10 -7.49 4.09
C LEU A 20 3.57 -6.60 2.97
N MET A 21 2.30 -6.24 3.06
CA MET A 21 1.67 -5.23 2.23
C MET A 21 1.34 -4.00 3.09
N VAL A 22 1.78 -2.82 2.65
CA VAL A 22 1.49 -1.54 3.33
C VAL A 22 0.53 -0.75 2.45
N ILE A 23 -0.56 -0.29 3.04
CA ILE A 23 -1.59 0.50 2.37
C ILE A 23 -1.49 1.96 2.82
N ASP A 24 -1.41 2.89 1.88
CA ASP A 24 -1.48 4.33 2.13
C ASP A 24 -2.92 4.74 2.44
N GLY A 25 -3.37 4.42 3.65
CA GLY A 25 -4.70 4.73 4.14
C GLY A 25 -5.08 4.03 5.44
N GLY A 26 -6.13 4.54 6.07
CA GLY A 26 -6.61 4.05 7.37
C GLY A 26 -7.49 2.79 7.30
N LYS A 27 -8.14 2.49 8.44
CA LYS A 27 -8.97 1.28 8.65
C LYS A 27 -9.90 0.91 7.51
N GLY A 28 -10.61 1.88 6.94
CA GLY A 28 -11.58 1.62 5.87
C GLY A 28 -10.94 0.99 4.63
N GLN A 29 -9.82 1.56 4.17
CA GLN A 29 -9.09 1.03 3.01
C GLN A 29 -8.41 -0.31 3.34
N LEU A 30 -7.83 -0.43 4.53
CA LEU A 30 -7.24 -1.68 5.01
C LEU A 30 -8.25 -2.84 4.99
N GLN A 31 -9.48 -2.60 5.44
CA GLN A 31 -10.53 -3.63 5.48
C GLN A 31 -10.95 -4.09 4.07
N VAL A 32 -11.00 -3.16 3.12
CA VAL A 32 -11.27 -3.50 1.71
C VAL A 32 -10.17 -4.39 1.16
N VAL A 33 -8.90 -4.03 1.39
CA VAL A 33 -7.76 -4.85 0.93
C VAL A 33 -7.77 -6.23 1.57
N LYS A 34 -8.02 -6.32 2.89
CA LYS A 34 -8.13 -7.59 3.61
C LYS A 34 -9.22 -8.49 2.99
N THR A 35 -10.38 -7.92 2.70
CA THR A 35 -11.51 -8.64 2.06
C THR A 35 -11.11 -9.20 0.70
N VAL A 36 -10.36 -8.44 -0.10
CA VAL A 36 -9.84 -8.90 -1.39
C VAL A 36 -8.83 -10.04 -1.20
N LEU A 37 -7.87 -9.88 -0.28
CA LEU A 37 -6.89 -10.94 0.02
C LEU A 37 -7.59 -12.24 0.45
N ASP A 38 -8.61 -12.16 1.29
CA ASP A 38 -9.39 -13.31 1.75
C ASP A 38 -10.15 -13.99 0.62
N ARG A 39 -10.80 -13.20 -0.25
CA ARG A 39 -11.50 -13.72 -1.43
C ARG A 39 -10.59 -14.54 -2.33
N PHE A 40 -9.34 -14.14 -2.47
CA PHE A 40 -8.33 -14.85 -3.26
C PHE A 40 -7.48 -15.82 -2.45
N GLN A 41 -7.82 -16.05 -1.17
CA GLN A 41 -7.10 -16.94 -0.26
C GLN A 41 -5.60 -16.60 -0.13
N LEU A 42 -5.24 -15.33 -0.32
CA LEU A 42 -3.88 -14.83 -0.26
C LEU A 42 -3.52 -14.48 1.19
N LYS A 43 -2.74 -15.36 1.82
CA LYS A 43 -2.22 -15.15 3.19
C LYS A 43 -1.05 -14.14 3.22
N ILE A 44 -1.28 -12.88 2.87
CA ILE A 44 -0.28 -11.80 2.93
C ILE A 44 -0.61 -10.92 4.14
N PRO A 45 0.33 -10.71 5.10
CA PRO A 45 0.16 -9.71 6.14
C PRO A 45 -0.05 -8.32 5.54
N VAL A 46 -1.02 -7.56 6.05
CA VAL A 46 -1.34 -6.24 5.55
C VAL A 46 -1.52 -5.25 6.69
N ILE A 47 -0.98 -4.04 6.54
CA ILE A 47 -1.15 -2.92 7.47
C ILE A 47 -1.61 -1.67 6.70
N GLY A 48 -2.35 -0.80 7.38
CA GLY A 48 -2.69 0.53 6.89
C GLY A 48 -1.84 1.59 7.58
N LEU A 49 -1.36 2.58 6.84
CA LEU A 49 -0.63 3.73 7.39
C LEU A 49 -1.41 5.01 7.10
N ALA A 50 -1.93 5.68 8.13
CA ALA A 50 -2.66 6.93 7.94
C ALA A 50 -1.75 8.15 8.05
N LYS A 51 -1.84 9.04 7.05
CA LYS A 51 -0.93 10.19 6.89
C LYS A 51 -1.03 11.27 7.99
N ARG A 52 -2.20 11.46 8.61
CA ARG A 52 -2.40 12.58 9.55
C ARG A 52 -1.72 12.35 10.90
N GLU A 53 -1.88 11.15 11.44
CA GLU A 53 -1.45 10.81 12.80
C GLU A 53 -0.30 9.80 12.81
N GLU A 54 0.21 9.40 11.64
CA GLU A 54 1.26 8.38 11.50
C GLU A 54 0.91 7.05 12.19
N GLU A 55 -0.40 6.78 12.28
CA GLU A 55 -0.99 5.62 12.90
C GLU A 55 -0.90 4.39 12.00
N ILE A 56 -0.50 3.27 12.61
CA ILE A 56 -0.45 1.96 11.95
C ILE A 56 -1.69 1.17 12.35
N PHE A 57 -2.48 0.79 11.36
CA PHE A 57 -3.69 -0.01 11.54
C PHE A 57 -3.45 -1.47 11.18
N PHE A 58 -3.98 -2.36 12.01
CA PHE A 58 -3.98 -3.80 11.78
C PHE A 58 -5.40 -4.31 11.48
N PRO A 59 -5.56 -5.30 10.58
CA PRO A 59 -6.87 -5.91 10.34
C PRO A 59 -7.43 -6.53 11.62
N GLY A 60 -8.70 -6.25 11.91
CA GLY A 60 -9.40 -6.80 13.07
C GLY A 60 -9.03 -6.15 14.42
N GLN A 61 -8.20 -5.11 14.44
CA GLN A 61 -7.90 -4.34 15.66
C GLN A 61 -8.60 -2.99 15.64
N SER A 62 -9.19 -2.62 16.78
CA SER A 62 -9.85 -1.34 16.98
C SER A 62 -8.85 -0.21 17.13
N ASP A 63 -7.72 -0.43 17.79
CA ASP A 63 -6.80 0.63 18.14
C ASP A 63 -5.56 0.60 17.24
N PRO A 64 -5.07 1.77 16.77
CA PRO A 64 -3.84 1.83 16.02
C PRO A 64 -2.62 1.62 16.91
N LEU A 65 -1.53 1.20 16.30
CA LEU A 65 -0.20 1.32 16.88
C LEU A 65 0.36 2.70 16.53
N VAL A 66 0.69 3.46 17.56
CA VAL A 66 1.40 4.73 17.44
C VAL A 66 2.86 4.48 17.81
N LEU A 67 3.75 4.77 16.88
CA LEU A 67 5.19 4.69 17.11
C LEU A 67 5.76 6.07 17.44
N SER A 68 6.87 6.11 18.17
CA SER A 68 7.62 7.35 18.37
C SER A 68 8.07 7.92 17.03
N HIS A 69 7.97 9.24 16.85
CA HIS A 69 8.51 9.95 15.67
C HIS A 69 10.02 9.76 15.48
N SER A 70 10.76 9.47 16.55
CA SER A 70 12.19 9.17 16.48
C SER A 70 12.50 7.72 16.12
N SER A 71 11.49 6.83 16.05
CA SER A 71 11.70 5.41 15.75
C SER A 71 12.09 5.20 14.28
N SER A 72 13.04 4.31 14.07
CA SER A 72 13.52 3.94 12.73
C SER A 72 12.43 3.25 11.90
N GLU A 73 11.55 2.53 12.58
CA GLU A 73 10.43 1.77 12.05
C GLU A 73 9.40 2.70 11.44
N LEU A 74 9.03 3.78 12.14
CA LEU A 74 8.11 4.77 11.60
C LEU A 74 8.74 5.53 10.43
N GLN A 75 10.01 5.92 10.54
CA GLN A 75 10.72 6.59 9.44
C GLN A 75 10.78 5.73 8.18
N LEU A 76 10.95 4.41 8.31
CA LEU A 76 10.89 3.48 7.19
C LEU A 76 9.49 3.44 6.55
N LEU A 77 8.44 3.33 7.36
CA LEU A 77 7.05 3.31 6.88
C LEU A 77 6.68 4.61 6.16
N GLN A 78 7.13 5.75 6.67
CA GLN A 78 6.97 7.06 6.02
C GLN A 78 7.63 7.09 4.64
N ARG A 79 8.88 6.63 4.53
CA ARG A 79 9.59 6.59 3.23
C ARG A 79 8.87 5.68 2.23
N LEU A 80 8.37 4.52 2.67
CA LEU A 80 7.60 3.61 1.81
C LEU A 80 6.32 4.26 1.30
N ARG A 81 5.60 4.99 2.17
CA ARG A 81 4.41 5.76 1.78
C ARG A 81 4.75 6.87 0.80
N ASP A 82 5.77 7.66 1.10
CA ASP A 82 6.15 8.80 0.27
C ASP A 82 6.56 8.34 -1.13
N GLU A 83 7.25 7.20 -1.25
CA GLU A 83 7.59 6.59 -2.53
C GLU A 83 6.36 6.06 -3.28
N ALA A 84 5.42 5.41 -2.58
CA ALA A 84 4.17 4.97 -3.18
C ALA A 84 3.32 6.16 -3.69
N HIS A 85 3.26 7.23 -2.91
CA HIS A 85 2.57 8.46 -3.26
C HIS A 85 3.23 9.16 -4.45
N ARG A 86 4.56 9.29 -4.44
CA ARG A 86 5.37 9.83 -5.55
C ARG A 86 5.09 9.04 -6.83
N PHE A 87 5.16 7.71 -6.77
CA PHE A 87 4.90 6.83 -7.90
C PHE A 87 3.48 7.05 -8.47
N ALA A 88 2.47 7.10 -7.61
CA ALA A 88 1.08 7.32 -8.02
C ALA A 88 0.86 8.68 -8.70
N ILE A 89 1.42 9.77 -8.14
CA ILE A 89 1.35 11.11 -8.72
C ILE A 89 2.03 11.14 -10.09
N THR A 90 3.25 10.61 -10.19
CA THR A 90 4.00 10.58 -11.46
C THR A 90 3.23 9.81 -12.53
N TYR A 91 2.68 8.65 -12.19
CA TYR A 91 1.88 7.86 -13.11
C TYR A 91 0.63 8.61 -13.62
N GLN A 92 -0.12 9.25 -12.70
CA GLN A 92 -1.30 10.03 -13.09
C GLN A 92 -0.95 11.26 -13.95
N ARG A 93 0.15 11.95 -13.66
CA ARG A 93 0.64 13.07 -14.48
C ARG A 93 0.98 12.61 -15.90
N ASN A 94 1.66 11.48 -16.04
CA ASN A 94 1.99 10.91 -17.35
C ASN A 94 0.74 10.53 -18.16
N LEU A 95 -0.27 9.96 -17.50
CA LEU A 95 -1.55 9.65 -18.17
C LEU A 95 -2.25 10.92 -18.67
N ARG A 96 -2.30 11.97 -17.85
CA ARG A 96 -2.92 13.26 -18.23
C ARG A 96 -2.16 13.96 -19.35
N GLY A 97 -0.82 13.91 -19.33
CA GLY A 97 0.01 14.47 -20.40
C GLY A 97 -0.21 13.81 -21.76
N LYS A 98 -0.49 12.49 -21.79
CA LYS A 98 -0.85 11.77 -23.03
C LYS A 98 -2.24 12.12 -23.57
N SER A 99 -3.16 12.56 -22.72
CA SER A 99 -4.52 12.96 -23.12
C SER A 99 -4.58 14.36 -23.75
N MET A 100 -3.52 15.17 -23.67
CA MET A 100 -3.46 16.50 -24.31
C MET A 100 -2.95 16.47 -25.76
N PHE A 101 -2.52 15.30 -26.26
CA PHE A 101 -2.02 15.13 -27.63
C PHE A 101 -2.87 14.16 -28.47
N ALA A 102 -4.11 13.91 -28.06
CA ALA A 102 -5.09 13.09 -28.78
C ALA A 102 -6.35 13.90 -29.09
#